data_AF-A0A421JG34-F1
#
_entry.id   AF-A0A421JG34-F1
#
_cell.length_a   1.000
_cell.length_b   1.000
_cell.length_c   1.000
_cell.angle_alpha   90.00
_cell.angle_beta   90.00
_cell.angle_gamma   90.00
#
_symmetry.space_group_name_H-M   'P 1'
#
loop_
_entity.id
_entity.type
_entity.pdbx_description
1 polymer ?
#
loop_
_entity_poly.entity_id
_entity_poly.type
_entity_poly.pdbx_seq_one_letter_code
_entity_poly.pdbx_strand_id
1 'polypeptide(L)'
;MNGATALRCSRRLYSTQRNAPLYLNPHAWKNLPADRIFELHKIRQEALGEKYNPNDAERNAILSTIESLGPGKSALEYAYEIDNFKERHMNNTPVNLRGLPPRKSNINVIAKGSTPHEARKREQIMRTCAYEMPLLAKYRQEYKPRPNTETPLSLRFHSDFTDESNAHNRKVTLKCRIEDLKLNEKQQRKFMILAGNRFNHRDGAVKFACAQYPEATQNARWLVDTFNRLLDQAKDLTDDFADVPIDTRHMQVKKPKPQFPEHWKRPQDAPVERHSIVARLVDRVKAHKDQSYIEKFTP
;
A
#
# COMPACT_ATOMS: atom_id res chain seq x y z
N MET A 1 75.75 -8.37 9.24
CA MET A 1 74.79 -7.57 8.45
C MET A 1 73.41 -8.22 8.55
N ASN A 2 72.45 -7.44 9.04
CA ASN A 2 71.00 -7.53 8.92
C ASN A 2 70.25 -8.83 9.26
N GLY A 3 69.50 -8.77 10.36
CA GLY A 3 68.44 -9.72 10.68
C GLY A 3 67.51 -9.20 11.80
N ALA A 4 66.97 -7.99 11.64
CA ALA A 4 66.02 -7.44 12.61
C ALA A 4 64.63 -8.08 12.42
N THR A 5 64.25 -8.97 13.33
CA THR A 5 62.90 -9.56 13.38
C THR A 5 61.95 -8.58 14.06
N ALA A 6 61.22 -7.80 13.27
CA ALA A 6 60.19 -6.92 13.79
C ALA A 6 58.96 -7.74 14.23
N LEU A 7 58.72 -7.80 15.54
CA LEU A 7 57.44 -8.22 16.13
C LEU A 7 56.34 -7.28 15.63
N ARG A 8 55.59 -7.70 14.61
CA ARG A 8 54.37 -7.00 14.19
C ARG A 8 53.30 -7.25 15.25
N CYS A 9 53.24 -6.36 16.23
CA CYS A 9 52.09 -6.20 17.10
C CYS A 9 50.90 -5.84 16.18
N SER A 10 49.99 -6.79 15.94
CA SER A 10 48.73 -6.49 15.26
C SER A 10 47.92 -5.60 16.20
N ARG A 11 48.03 -4.28 16.06
CA ARG A 11 47.00 -3.39 16.58
C ARG A 11 45.70 -3.83 15.94
N ARG A 12 44.80 -4.45 16.73
CA ARG A 12 43.39 -4.55 16.36
C ARG A 12 42.89 -3.11 16.22
N LEU A 13 42.85 -2.65 14.99
CA LEU A 13 42.11 -1.44 14.64
C LEU A 13 40.64 -1.81 14.84
N TYR A 14 40.12 -1.53 16.03
CA TYR A 14 38.68 -1.37 16.18
C TYR A 14 38.31 -0.21 15.28
N SER A 15 37.72 -0.50 14.12
CA SER A 15 37.06 0.53 13.33
C SER A 15 36.03 1.15 14.25
N THR A 16 36.26 2.39 14.69
CA THR A 16 35.22 3.20 15.31
C THR A 16 34.22 3.51 14.21
N GLN A 17 33.30 2.57 13.97
CA GLN A 17 32.15 2.81 13.12
C GLN A 17 31.41 3.98 13.78
N ARG A 18 31.54 5.17 13.20
CA ARG A 18 31.02 6.42 13.75
C ARG A 18 29.48 6.41 13.93
N ASN A 19 28.80 5.39 13.39
CA ASN A 19 27.36 5.16 13.49
C ASN A 19 26.99 3.74 13.99
N ALA A 20 27.87 3.04 14.71
CA ALA A 20 27.46 1.79 15.34
C ALA A 20 26.42 2.05 16.44
N PRO A 21 25.36 1.22 16.56
CA PRO A 21 24.35 1.41 17.58
C PRO A 21 24.99 1.31 18.96
N LEU A 22 24.56 2.17 19.89
CA LEU A 22 25.20 2.38 21.18
C LEU A 22 25.34 1.06 21.98
N TYR A 23 24.41 0.13 21.85
CA TYR A 23 24.44 -1.17 22.54
C TYR A 23 25.61 -2.08 22.09
N LEU A 24 26.20 -1.85 20.92
CA LEU A 24 27.31 -2.65 20.44
C LEU A 24 28.65 -2.24 21.08
N ASN A 25 28.71 -1.03 21.65
CA ASN A 25 29.91 -0.40 22.21
C ASN A 25 29.79 -0.15 23.74
N PRO A 26 29.98 -1.17 24.59
CA PRO A 26 29.87 -1.01 26.04
C PRO A 26 30.84 0.00 26.69
N HIS A 27 31.97 0.29 26.04
CA HIS A 27 32.92 1.29 26.53
C HIS A 27 32.33 2.71 26.62
N ALA A 28 31.28 3.00 25.84
CA ALA A 28 30.60 4.28 25.80
C ALA A 28 29.46 4.41 26.84
N TRP A 29 29.17 3.37 27.62
CA TRP A 29 28.04 3.36 28.57
C TRP A 29 28.35 4.02 29.92
N LYS A 30 29.49 4.70 30.02
CA LYS A 30 29.91 5.37 31.26
C LYS A 30 29.05 6.62 31.49
N ASN A 31 28.64 6.84 32.74
CA ASN A 31 27.85 8.01 33.16
C ASN A 31 26.45 8.13 32.54
N LEU A 32 25.91 7.05 32.01
CA LEU A 32 24.50 6.99 31.61
C LEU A 32 23.60 6.74 32.83
N PRO A 33 22.34 7.16 32.81
CA PRO A 33 21.40 6.81 33.87
C PRO A 33 21.22 5.29 33.92
N ALA A 34 20.96 4.77 35.11
CA ALA A 34 20.87 3.33 35.36
C ALA A 34 19.90 2.62 34.41
N ASP A 35 18.73 3.22 34.18
CA ASP A 35 17.71 2.70 33.26
C ASP A 35 18.24 2.49 31.85
N ARG A 36 18.98 3.47 31.33
CA ARG A 36 19.54 3.41 29.98
C ARG A 36 20.63 2.35 29.87
N ILE A 37 21.42 2.14 30.92
CA ILE A 37 22.46 1.10 30.95
C ILE A 37 21.82 -0.29 30.89
N PHE A 38 20.75 -0.53 31.65
CA PHE A 38 20.03 -1.79 31.62
C PHE A 38 19.30 -2.03 30.30
N GLU A 39 18.70 -1.00 29.70
CA GLU A 39 18.09 -1.09 28.38
C GLU A 39 19.14 -1.49 27.32
N LEU A 40 20.29 -0.80 27.30
CA LEU A 40 21.38 -1.12 26.38
C LEU A 40 21.93 -2.53 26.60
N HIS A 41 22.02 -2.99 27.85
CA HIS A 41 22.40 -4.35 28.20
C HIS A 41 21.42 -5.39 27.66
N LYS A 42 20.11 -5.20 27.88
CA LYS A 42 19.06 -6.09 27.37
C LYS A 42 19.07 -6.12 25.84
N ILE A 43 19.08 -4.95 25.18
CA ILE A 43 19.17 -4.85 23.71
C ILE A 43 20.43 -5.57 23.19
N ARG A 44 21.57 -5.44 23.89
CA ARG A 44 22.81 -6.10 23.50
C ARG A 44 22.72 -7.63 23.63
N GLN A 45 22.15 -8.14 24.71
CA GLN A 45 21.92 -9.58 24.90
C GLN A 45 20.98 -10.13 23.83
N GLU A 46 19.86 -9.47 23.57
CA GLU A 46 18.89 -9.86 22.54
C GLU A 46 19.48 -9.82 21.14
N ALA A 47 20.19 -8.73 20.79
CA ALA A 47 20.76 -8.55 19.46
C ALA A 47 21.92 -9.52 19.17
N LEU A 48 22.71 -9.89 20.18
CA LEU A 48 23.84 -10.81 20.01
C LEU A 48 23.41 -12.28 20.18
N GLY A 49 22.35 -12.57 20.94
CA GLY A 49 21.85 -13.92 21.18
C GLY A 49 22.97 -14.86 21.65
N GLU A 50 23.17 -15.95 20.93
CA GLU A 50 24.24 -16.93 21.22
C GLU A 50 25.66 -16.37 21.07
N LYS A 51 25.85 -15.28 20.30
CA LYS A 51 27.15 -14.63 20.11
C LYS A 51 27.46 -13.61 21.21
N TYR A 52 26.59 -13.49 22.21
CA TYR A 52 26.80 -12.60 23.34
C TYR A 52 28.02 -13.05 24.15
N ASN A 53 29.01 -12.18 24.23
CA ASN A 53 30.18 -12.36 25.08
C ASN A 53 30.22 -11.24 26.13
N PRO A 54 30.28 -11.58 27.43
CA PRO A 54 30.42 -10.61 28.51
C PRO A 54 31.66 -9.72 28.30
N ASN A 55 31.50 -8.42 28.54
CA ASN A 55 32.58 -7.44 28.46
C ASN A 55 32.79 -6.77 29.82
N ASP A 56 34.04 -6.55 30.22
CA ASP A 56 34.36 -5.85 31.47
C ASP A 56 33.83 -4.42 31.49
N ALA A 57 33.81 -3.73 30.35
CA ALA A 57 33.26 -2.39 30.26
C ALA A 57 31.74 -2.34 30.50
N GLU A 58 31.03 -3.36 29.99
CA GLU A 58 29.59 -3.57 30.22
C GLU A 58 29.33 -3.87 31.70
N ARG A 59 30.11 -4.79 32.28
CA ARG A 59 30.04 -5.12 33.70
C ARG A 59 30.27 -3.89 34.58
N ASN A 60 31.30 -3.09 34.31
CA ASN A 60 31.59 -1.88 35.07
C ASN A 60 30.48 -0.83 34.97
N ALA A 61 29.86 -0.69 33.79
CA ALA A 61 28.70 0.18 33.61
C ALA A 61 27.52 -0.28 34.47
N ILE A 62 27.21 -1.58 34.48
CA ILE A 62 26.15 -2.16 35.32
C ILE A 62 26.49 -2.01 36.82
N LEU A 63 27.74 -2.24 37.22
CA LEU A 63 28.13 -2.07 38.62
C LEU A 63 27.97 -0.62 39.09
N SER A 64 28.19 0.36 38.20
CA SER A 64 27.98 1.78 38.52
C SER A 64 26.51 2.12 38.81
N THR A 65 25.55 1.27 38.42
CA THR A 65 24.13 1.48 38.69
C THR A 65 23.67 0.91 40.03
N ILE A 66 24.49 0.14 40.74
CA ILE A 66 24.12 -0.49 42.03
C ILE A 66 23.66 0.54 43.05
N GLU A 67 24.32 1.71 43.08
CA GLU A 67 23.94 2.78 44.00
C GLU A 67 22.49 3.24 43.76
N SER A 68 22.01 3.24 42.52
CA SER A 68 20.62 3.62 42.19
C SER A 68 19.58 2.56 42.58
N LEU A 69 19.99 1.31 42.78
CA LEU A 69 19.14 0.17 43.14
C LEU A 69 19.00 -0.04 44.66
N GLY A 70 19.62 0.82 45.48
CA GLY A 70 19.58 0.72 46.94
C GLY A 70 18.18 0.97 47.53
N PRO A 71 17.89 0.43 48.73
CA PRO A 71 16.62 0.64 49.42
C PRO A 71 16.37 2.13 49.70
N GLY A 72 15.12 2.59 49.52
CA GLY A 72 14.72 3.98 49.79
C GLY A 72 14.95 4.98 48.65
N LYS A 73 15.35 4.53 47.46
CA LYS A 73 15.47 5.37 46.25
C LYS A 73 14.23 5.26 45.36
N SER A 74 14.02 6.26 44.49
CA SER A 74 12.90 6.28 43.53
C SER A 74 12.92 5.02 42.65
N ALA A 75 11.76 4.42 42.42
CA ALA A 75 11.63 3.27 41.54
C ALA A 75 12.16 3.61 40.13
N LEU A 76 12.98 2.71 39.58
CA LEU A 76 13.48 2.80 38.22
C LEU A 76 12.31 2.74 37.23
N GLU A 77 12.22 3.72 36.33
CA GLU A 77 10.97 4.08 35.62
C GLU A 77 10.55 3.03 34.56
N TYR A 78 11.49 2.25 34.00
CA TYR A 78 11.20 1.55 32.73
C TYR A 78 11.52 0.05 32.68
N ALA A 79 12.51 -0.46 33.43
CA ALA A 79 12.96 -1.85 33.28
C ALA A 79 12.57 -2.78 34.44
N TYR A 80 12.32 -2.24 35.62
CA TYR A 80 12.05 -3.04 36.82
C TYR A 80 10.56 -3.38 36.97
N GLU A 81 9.64 -2.56 36.49
CA GLU A 81 8.21 -2.85 36.68
C GLU A 81 7.64 -3.93 35.76
N ILE A 82 8.23 -4.12 34.57
CA ILE A 82 7.76 -5.13 33.60
C ILE A 82 8.10 -6.55 34.08
N ASP A 83 9.28 -6.73 34.70
CA ASP A 83 9.67 -8.01 35.33
C ASP A 83 9.09 -8.16 36.75
N ASN A 84 8.90 -7.06 37.50
CA ASN A 84 8.29 -7.09 38.83
C ASN A 84 6.77 -7.30 38.85
N PHE A 85 6.09 -7.38 37.70
CA PHE A 85 4.73 -7.93 37.67
C PHE A 85 4.72 -9.41 38.14
N LYS A 86 5.83 -10.14 37.99
CA LYS A 86 5.98 -11.51 38.49
C LYS A 86 6.38 -11.58 39.97
N GLU A 87 7.13 -10.61 40.50
CA GLU A 87 7.71 -10.70 41.85
C GLU A 87 6.73 -10.51 43.02
N ARG A 88 5.51 -10.00 42.79
CA ARG A 88 4.47 -10.02 43.84
C ARG A 88 3.86 -11.41 44.06
N HIS A 89 4.14 -12.37 43.17
CA HIS A 89 3.92 -13.78 43.46
C HIS A 89 5.15 -14.33 44.19
N MET A 90 4.95 -14.68 45.46
CA MET A 90 5.71 -15.57 46.36
C MET A 90 5.92 -14.80 47.67
N ASN A 91 4.93 -14.72 48.57
CA ASN A 91 4.88 -15.64 49.71
C ASN A 91 3.49 -15.84 50.36
N ASN A 92 2.42 -15.18 49.87
CA ASN A 92 1.07 -15.25 50.46
C ASN A 92 -0.04 -15.56 49.43
N THR A 93 0.20 -16.47 48.48
CA THR A 93 -0.89 -16.90 47.59
C THR A 93 -1.85 -17.82 48.37
N PRO A 94 -3.13 -17.45 48.56
CA PRO A 94 -4.07 -18.26 49.32
C PRO A 94 -4.24 -19.64 48.66
N VAL A 95 -4.47 -20.68 49.48
CA VAL A 95 -4.49 -22.10 49.06
C VAL A 95 -5.42 -22.33 47.86
N ASN A 96 -6.56 -21.63 47.81
CA ASN A 96 -7.58 -21.75 46.76
C ASN A 96 -7.13 -21.23 45.39
N LEU A 97 -6.04 -20.43 45.34
CA LEU A 97 -5.47 -19.87 44.10
C LEU A 97 -4.21 -20.63 43.64
N ARG A 98 -3.78 -21.65 44.38
CA ARG A 98 -2.62 -22.48 44.04
C ARG A 98 -2.98 -23.39 42.86
N GLY A 99 -2.21 -23.33 41.78
CA GLY A 99 -2.40 -24.17 40.59
C GLY A 99 -3.29 -23.55 39.51
N LEU A 100 -3.97 -22.42 39.79
CA LEU A 100 -4.58 -21.63 38.72
C LEU A 100 -3.49 -20.89 37.94
N PRO A 101 -3.65 -20.73 36.60
CA PRO A 101 -2.71 -19.94 35.83
C PRO A 101 -2.65 -18.52 36.38
N PRO A 102 -1.46 -17.93 36.54
CA PRO A 102 -1.31 -16.62 37.13
C PRO A 102 -2.07 -15.58 36.29
N ARG A 103 -2.80 -14.69 36.96
CA ARG A 103 -3.51 -13.59 36.30
C ARG A 103 -2.47 -12.59 35.80
N LYS A 104 -2.16 -12.66 34.50
CA LYS A 104 -1.12 -11.82 33.86
C LYS A 104 -1.54 -10.38 33.60
N SER A 105 -2.83 -10.04 33.77
CA SER A 105 -3.34 -8.68 33.54
C SER A 105 -4.50 -8.33 34.47
N ASN A 106 -4.54 -7.07 34.89
CA ASN A 106 -5.67 -6.52 35.66
C ASN A 106 -6.94 -6.34 34.79
N ILE A 107 -6.79 -6.34 33.46
CA ILE A 107 -7.87 -6.24 32.50
C ILE A 107 -8.26 -7.64 32.02
N ASN A 108 -9.56 -7.95 31.99
CA ASN A 108 -10.07 -9.19 31.42
C ASN A 108 -9.92 -9.16 29.90
N VAL A 109 -9.05 -10.02 29.35
CA VAL A 109 -8.92 -10.20 27.90
C VAL A 109 -10.01 -11.17 27.46
N ILE A 110 -11.13 -10.63 26.95
CA ILE A 110 -12.21 -11.46 26.39
C ILE A 110 -11.76 -11.98 25.02
N ALA A 111 -11.95 -13.27 24.75
CA ALA A 111 -11.57 -13.90 23.48
C ALA A 111 -12.38 -13.39 22.27
N LYS A 112 -13.48 -12.67 22.49
CA LYS A 112 -14.38 -12.14 21.47
C LYS A 112 -14.83 -10.72 21.85
N GLY A 113 -14.59 -9.75 20.97
CA GLY A 113 -14.90 -8.34 21.18
C GLY A 113 -13.76 -7.43 20.75
N SER A 114 -13.98 -6.11 20.74
CA SER A 114 -12.94 -5.15 20.36
C SER A 114 -11.81 -5.17 21.39
N THR A 115 -10.75 -5.91 21.10
CA THR A 115 -9.59 -5.96 21.98
C THR A 115 -8.93 -4.58 22.03
N PRO A 116 -8.20 -4.24 23.12
CA PRO A 116 -7.39 -3.02 23.16
C PRO A 116 -6.47 -2.86 21.95
N HIS A 117 -6.05 -3.96 21.31
CA HIS A 117 -5.25 -3.93 20.08
C HIS A 117 -6.03 -3.38 18.88
N GLU A 118 -7.31 -3.71 18.72
CA GLU A 118 -8.14 -3.14 17.65
C GLU A 118 -8.38 -1.65 17.85
N ALA A 119 -8.61 -1.22 19.10
CA ALA A 119 -8.76 0.20 19.43
C ALA A 119 -7.48 0.98 19.09
N ARG A 120 -6.31 0.48 19.54
CA ARG A 120 -5.00 1.05 19.18
C ARG A 120 -4.77 1.06 17.67
N LYS A 121 -5.17 0.00 16.95
CA LYS A 121 -5.07 -0.06 15.48
C LYS A 121 -5.92 1.04 14.82
N ARG A 122 -7.16 1.24 15.29
CA ARG A 122 -8.01 2.34 14.80
C ARG A 122 -7.39 3.70 15.09
N GLU A 123 -6.91 3.93 16.31
CA GLU A 123 -6.24 5.18 16.69
C GLU A 123 -4.99 5.44 15.85
N GLN A 124 -4.19 4.40 15.58
CA GLN A 124 -3.04 4.49 14.70
C GLN A 124 -3.44 4.91 13.28
N ILE A 125 -4.48 4.27 12.70
CA ILE A 125 -5.00 4.66 11.38
C ILE A 125 -5.49 6.11 11.41
N MET A 126 -6.22 6.52 12.45
CA MET A 126 -6.70 7.90 12.58
C MET A 126 -5.54 8.90 12.68
N ARG A 127 -4.47 8.56 13.40
CA ARG A 127 -3.24 9.37 13.46
C ARG A 127 -2.58 9.49 12.09
N THR A 128 -2.43 8.39 11.36
CA THR A 128 -1.91 8.38 9.98
C THR A 128 -2.78 9.24 9.06
N CYS A 129 -4.11 9.12 9.15
CA CYS A 129 -5.04 9.96 8.39
C CYS A 129 -4.91 11.45 8.72
N ALA A 130 -4.72 11.80 9.99
CA ALA A 130 -4.64 13.20 10.43
C ALA A 130 -3.30 13.86 10.07
N TYR A 131 -2.19 13.14 10.19
CA TYR A 131 -0.85 13.75 10.12
C TYR A 131 -0.04 13.31 8.89
N GLU A 132 -0.21 12.09 8.39
CA GLU A 132 0.59 11.58 7.26
C GLU A 132 -0.14 11.76 5.92
N MET A 133 -1.46 11.47 5.85
CA MET A 133 -2.21 11.61 4.58
C MET A 133 -2.17 13.04 4.00
N PRO A 134 -2.25 14.13 4.79
CA PRO A 134 -2.12 15.47 4.23
C PRO A 134 -0.74 15.74 3.61
N LEU A 135 0.31 15.07 4.08
CA LEU A 135 1.64 15.17 3.50
C LEU A 135 1.70 14.55 2.10
N LEU A 136 0.87 13.56 1.80
CA LEU A 136 0.76 12.97 0.45
C LEU A 136 0.25 13.98 -0.59
N ALA A 137 -0.47 15.02 -0.17
CA ALA A 137 -0.93 16.08 -1.07
C ALA A 137 0.25 16.81 -1.75
N LYS A 138 1.44 16.81 -1.15
CA LYS A 138 2.67 17.35 -1.76
C LYS A 138 3.07 16.62 -3.05
N TYR A 139 2.68 15.36 -3.19
CA TYR A 139 2.95 14.53 -4.36
C TYR A 139 1.76 14.44 -5.33
N ARG A 140 0.75 15.31 -5.17
CA ARG A 140 -0.42 15.34 -6.05
C ARG A 140 -0.01 15.80 -7.45
N GLN A 141 -0.47 15.08 -8.46
CA GLN A 141 -0.31 15.42 -9.87
C GLN A 141 -1.68 15.65 -10.49
N GLU A 142 -1.81 16.65 -11.37
CA GLU A 142 -3.03 16.89 -12.14
C GLU A 142 -3.20 15.81 -13.22
N TYR A 143 -4.44 15.34 -13.40
CA TYR A 143 -4.75 14.39 -14.47
C TYR A 143 -4.78 15.11 -15.83
N LYS A 144 -3.81 14.78 -16.70
CA LYS A 144 -3.70 15.30 -18.06
C LYS A 144 -4.07 14.20 -19.07
N PRO A 145 -5.35 14.06 -19.45
CA PRO A 145 -5.76 13.05 -20.42
C PRO A 145 -5.17 13.36 -21.79
N ARG A 146 -4.65 12.33 -22.47
CA ARG A 146 -4.29 12.42 -23.89
C ARG A 146 -5.48 12.01 -24.74
N PRO A 147 -5.74 12.66 -25.88
CA PRO A 147 -6.84 12.26 -26.76
C PRO A 147 -6.57 10.85 -27.30
N ASN A 148 -7.64 10.04 -27.46
CA ASN A 148 -7.54 8.69 -28.00
C ASN A 148 -6.92 8.65 -29.41
N THR A 149 -7.07 9.75 -30.16
CA THR A 149 -6.47 9.95 -31.48
C THR A 149 -4.94 9.88 -31.46
N GLU A 150 -4.29 10.37 -30.41
CA GLU A 150 -2.83 10.33 -30.25
C GLU A 150 -2.37 9.03 -29.61
N THR A 151 -3.15 8.53 -28.65
CA THR A 151 -2.86 7.30 -27.89
C THR A 151 -4.04 6.32 -28.00
N PRO A 152 -4.19 5.61 -29.13
CA PRO A 152 -5.32 4.72 -29.38
C PRO A 152 -5.24 3.38 -28.61
N LEU A 153 -4.09 3.11 -28.01
CA LEU A 153 -3.78 1.85 -27.33
C LEU A 153 -4.06 1.94 -25.83
N SER A 154 -4.88 1.03 -25.31
CA SER A 154 -5.09 0.84 -23.88
C SER A 154 -4.46 -0.47 -23.42
N LEU A 155 -3.36 -0.36 -22.66
CA LEU A 155 -2.74 -1.48 -21.96
C LEU A 155 -3.26 -1.55 -20.53
N ARG A 156 -3.69 -2.74 -20.11
CA ARG A 156 -4.14 -3.02 -18.76
C ARG A 156 -3.21 -4.02 -18.10
N PHE A 157 -2.60 -3.56 -17.00
CA PHE A 157 -1.81 -4.37 -16.09
C PHE A 157 -2.68 -4.82 -14.92
N HIS A 158 -2.33 -5.96 -14.35
CA HIS A 158 -3.00 -6.56 -13.21
C HIS A 158 -2.02 -6.62 -12.03
N SER A 159 -2.49 -6.30 -10.83
CA SER A 159 -1.67 -6.29 -9.61
C SER A 159 -2.50 -6.78 -8.43
N ASP A 160 -2.14 -7.91 -7.85
CA ASP A 160 -2.76 -8.47 -6.64
C ASP A 160 -2.05 -8.07 -5.33
N PHE A 161 -0.99 -7.25 -5.42
CA PHE A 161 -0.15 -6.78 -4.31
C PHE A 161 0.46 -7.91 -3.44
N THR A 162 0.49 -9.15 -3.94
CA THR A 162 1.22 -10.24 -3.30
C THR A 162 2.70 -10.19 -3.69
N ASP A 163 3.57 -10.62 -2.77
CA ASP A 163 5.01 -10.65 -3.02
C ASP A 163 5.43 -11.78 -3.99
N GLU A 164 4.52 -12.70 -4.30
CA GLU A 164 4.77 -13.84 -5.16
C GLU A 164 4.51 -13.54 -6.65
N SER A 165 5.26 -14.21 -7.54
CA SER A 165 5.02 -14.11 -8.98
C SER A 165 3.76 -14.88 -9.37
N ASN A 166 2.64 -14.17 -9.47
CA ASN A 166 1.35 -14.75 -9.88
C ASN A 166 1.14 -14.68 -11.40
N ALA A 167 0.48 -15.70 -11.96
CA ALA A 167 -0.05 -15.70 -13.33
C ALA A 167 -1.00 -14.52 -13.60
N HIS A 168 -1.68 -14.01 -12.58
CA HIS A 168 -2.51 -12.81 -12.69
C HIS A 168 -1.66 -11.56 -12.96
N ASN A 169 -0.59 -11.35 -12.18
CA ASN A 169 0.27 -10.17 -12.24
C ASN A 169 1.03 -10.06 -13.57
N ARG A 170 1.47 -11.19 -14.13
CA ARG A 170 2.17 -11.21 -15.42
C ARG A 170 1.27 -10.94 -16.62
N LYS A 171 -0.04 -11.18 -16.49
CA LYS A 171 -0.99 -11.04 -17.61
C LYS A 171 -1.17 -9.57 -17.99
N VAL A 172 -1.02 -9.27 -19.27
CA VAL A 172 -1.31 -7.94 -19.83
C VAL A 172 -2.41 -8.07 -20.88
N THR A 173 -3.31 -7.09 -20.91
CA THR A 173 -4.38 -7.00 -21.92
C THR A 173 -4.23 -5.71 -22.73
N LEU A 174 -4.18 -5.83 -24.05
CA LEU A 174 -4.20 -4.71 -25.00
C LEU A 174 -5.62 -4.57 -25.56
N LYS A 175 -6.16 -3.35 -25.56
CA LYS A 175 -7.43 -2.99 -26.22
C LYS A 175 -7.20 -1.78 -27.13
N CYS A 176 -7.75 -1.83 -28.34
CA CYS A 176 -7.72 -0.72 -29.29
C CYS A 176 -9.04 -0.66 -30.06
N ARG A 177 -9.59 0.53 -30.31
CA ARG A 177 -10.75 0.68 -31.20
C ARG A 177 -10.26 0.94 -32.62
N ILE A 178 -10.99 0.42 -33.61
CA ILE A 178 -10.60 0.57 -35.01
C ILE A 178 -10.71 2.04 -35.47
N GLU A 179 -11.74 2.74 -35.00
CA GLU A 179 -11.98 4.16 -35.33
C GLU A 179 -10.80 5.05 -34.93
N ASP A 180 -10.13 4.73 -33.82
CA ASP A 180 -9.00 5.51 -33.30
C ASP A 180 -7.72 5.34 -34.16
N LEU A 181 -7.63 4.30 -35.00
CA LEU A 181 -6.45 3.98 -35.82
C LEU A 181 -6.38 4.73 -37.15
N LYS A 182 -7.43 5.46 -37.56
CA LYS A 182 -7.51 6.24 -38.82
C LYS A 182 -7.05 5.48 -40.07
N LEU A 183 -7.41 4.21 -40.17
CA LEU A 183 -7.13 3.38 -41.36
C LEU A 183 -8.14 3.69 -42.48
N ASN A 184 -7.76 3.45 -43.74
CA ASN A 184 -8.70 3.52 -44.87
C ASN A 184 -9.75 2.39 -44.77
N GLU A 185 -10.94 2.53 -45.38
CA GLU A 185 -12.03 1.55 -45.27
C GLU A 185 -11.60 0.12 -45.65
N LYS A 186 -10.84 -0.02 -46.74
CA LYS A 186 -10.23 -1.29 -47.18
C LYS A 186 -9.28 -1.87 -46.13
N GLN A 187 -8.40 -1.05 -45.58
CA GLN A 187 -7.44 -1.43 -44.53
C GLN A 187 -8.15 -1.81 -43.23
N GLN A 188 -9.23 -1.09 -42.87
CA GLN A 188 -10.06 -1.41 -41.71
C GLN A 188 -10.72 -2.78 -41.88
N ARG A 189 -11.30 -3.04 -43.05
CA ARG A 189 -11.91 -4.34 -43.36
C ARG A 189 -10.87 -5.46 -43.29
N LYS A 190 -9.70 -5.29 -43.93
CA LYS A 190 -8.59 -6.25 -43.84
C LYS A 190 -8.14 -6.47 -42.40
N PHE A 191 -8.01 -5.41 -41.61
CA PHE A 191 -7.65 -5.49 -40.19
C PHE A 191 -8.68 -6.30 -39.38
N MET A 192 -9.98 -6.10 -39.62
CA MET A 192 -11.04 -6.89 -38.98
C MET A 192 -10.94 -8.37 -39.32
N ILE A 193 -10.68 -8.70 -40.59
CA ILE A 193 -10.52 -10.08 -41.06
C ILE A 193 -9.30 -10.73 -40.39
N LEU A 194 -8.14 -10.06 -40.38
CA LEU A 194 -6.91 -10.57 -39.77
C LEU A 194 -7.03 -10.73 -38.24
N ALA A 195 -7.77 -9.84 -37.57
CA ALA A 195 -8.00 -9.93 -36.13
C ALA A 195 -8.92 -11.09 -35.75
N GLY A 196 -9.80 -11.53 -36.66
CA GLY A 196 -10.69 -12.68 -36.50
C GLY A 196 -11.48 -12.64 -35.18
N ASN A 197 -11.34 -13.69 -34.37
CA ASN A 197 -12.07 -13.83 -33.10
C ASN A 197 -11.68 -12.79 -32.02
N ARG A 198 -10.58 -12.05 -32.21
CA ARG A 198 -10.11 -11.02 -31.27
C ARG A 198 -10.84 -9.71 -31.46
N PHE A 199 -11.46 -9.50 -32.62
CA PHE A 199 -12.27 -8.33 -32.90
C PHE A 199 -13.68 -8.48 -32.34
N ASN A 200 -14.14 -7.45 -31.64
CA ASN A 200 -15.53 -7.35 -31.18
C ASN A 200 -16.27 -6.31 -32.03
N HIS A 201 -17.12 -6.81 -32.93
CA HIS A 201 -17.94 -6.04 -33.86
C HIS A 201 -18.90 -5.07 -33.18
N ARG A 202 -19.38 -5.40 -31.98
CA ARG A 202 -20.33 -4.56 -31.24
C ARG A 202 -19.63 -3.35 -30.62
N ASP A 203 -18.45 -3.57 -30.07
CA ASP A 203 -17.69 -2.52 -29.39
C ASP A 203 -16.73 -1.78 -30.35
N GLY A 204 -16.60 -2.25 -31.60
CA GLY A 204 -15.64 -1.74 -32.58
C GLY A 204 -14.17 -1.87 -32.12
N ALA A 205 -13.89 -2.83 -31.22
CA ALA A 205 -12.59 -2.91 -30.53
C ALA A 205 -11.97 -4.29 -30.65
N VAL A 206 -10.65 -4.32 -30.88
CA VAL A 206 -9.85 -5.54 -30.80
C VAL A 206 -9.26 -5.68 -29.40
N LYS A 207 -9.25 -6.91 -28.87
CA LYS A 207 -8.69 -7.24 -27.57
C LYS A 207 -7.67 -8.38 -27.68
N PHE A 208 -6.47 -8.13 -27.20
CA PHE A 208 -5.42 -9.14 -27.06
C PHE A 208 -5.05 -9.30 -25.58
N ALA A 209 -4.64 -10.49 -25.19
CA ALA A 209 -4.02 -10.71 -23.89
C ALA A 209 -2.85 -11.67 -24.04
N CYS A 210 -1.80 -11.44 -23.25
CA CYS A 210 -0.63 -12.31 -23.18
C CYS A 210 -0.26 -12.55 -21.72
N ALA A 211 0.14 -13.78 -21.42
CA ALA A 211 0.60 -14.21 -20.09
C ALA A 211 1.71 -15.29 -20.23
N GLN A 212 2.41 -15.29 -21.35
CA GLN A 212 3.39 -16.32 -21.74
C GLN A 212 4.74 -16.10 -21.05
N TYR A 213 5.16 -14.84 -20.92
CA TYR A 213 6.43 -14.46 -20.30
C TYR A 213 6.26 -14.24 -18.78
N PRO A 214 7.33 -14.43 -17.99
CA PRO A 214 7.28 -14.25 -16.54
C PRO A 214 7.06 -12.79 -16.14
N GLU A 215 7.61 -11.85 -16.91
CA GLU A 215 7.52 -10.41 -16.62
C GLU A 215 6.38 -9.74 -17.40
N ALA A 216 5.59 -8.90 -16.73
CA ALA A 216 4.48 -8.19 -17.37
C ALA A 216 4.96 -7.23 -18.49
N THR A 217 6.13 -6.62 -18.34
CA THR A 217 6.71 -5.73 -19.34
C THR A 217 7.04 -6.46 -20.65
N GLN A 218 7.54 -7.70 -20.55
CA GLN A 218 7.82 -8.57 -21.70
C GLN A 218 6.53 -8.96 -22.42
N ASN A 219 5.48 -9.32 -21.66
CA ASN A 219 4.16 -9.59 -22.21
C ASN A 219 3.57 -8.35 -22.91
N ALA A 220 3.74 -7.15 -22.34
CA ALA A 220 3.29 -5.90 -22.95
C ALA A 220 4.04 -5.59 -24.26
N ARG A 221 5.37 -5.77 -24.29
CA ARG A 221 6.18 -5.58 -25.49
C ARG A 221 5.76 -6.53 -26.61
N TRP A 222 5.62 -7.82 -26.30
CA TRP A 222 5.14 -8.80 -27.27
C TRP A 222 3.76 -8.45 -27.83
N LEU A 223 2.85 -7.94 -27.00
CA LEU A 223 1.52 -7.46 -27.45
C LEU A 223 1.63 -6.27 -28.40
N VAL A 224 2.54 -5.33 -28.13
CA VAL A 224 2.76 -4.18 -29.02
C VAL A 224 3.39 -4.62 -30.34
N ASP A 225 4.40 -5.49 -30.31
CA ASP A 225 5.07 -5.99 -31.52
C ASP A 225 4.12 -6.79 -32.41
N THR A 226 3.28 -7.65 -31.80
CA THR A 226 2.26 -8.41 -32.53
C THR A 226 1.16 -7.51 -33.10
N PHE A 227 0.76 -6.46 -32.37
CA PHE A 227 -0.19 -5.48 -32.85
C PHE A 227 0.36 -4.65 -34.01
N ASN A 228 1.63 -4.23 -33.93
CA ASN A 228 2.29 -3.50 -35.02
C ASN A 228 2.38 -4.37 -36.27
N ARG A 229 2.76 -5.65 -36.13
CA ARG A 229 2.74 -6.61 -37.25
C ARG A 229 1.35 -6.72 -37.87
N LEU A 230 0.30 -6.79 -37.05
CA LEU A 230 -1.09 -6.83 -37.54
C LEU A 230 -1.45 -5.55 -38.30
N LEU A 231 -1.04 -4.38 -37.81
CA LEU A 231 -1.26 -3.10 -38.48
C LEU A 231 -0.51 -3.01 -39.81
N ASP A 232 0.73 -3.46 -39.87
CA ASP A 232 1.54 -3.43 -41.09
C ASP A 232 0.92 -4.33 -42.15
N GLN A 233 0.48 -5.53 -41.77
CA GLN A 233 -0.24 -6.44 -42.66
C GLN A 233 -1.59 -5.87 -43.13
N ALA A 234 -2.29 -5.13 -42.28
CA ALA A 234 -3.54 -4.48 -42.67
C ALA A 234 -3.36 -3.27 -43.61
N LYS A 235 -2.21 -2.59 -43.53
CA LYS A 235 -1.86 -1.47 -44.42
C LYS A 235 -1.38 -1.93 -45.79
N ASP A 236 -0.76 -3.10 -45.86
CA ASP A 236 -0.40 -3.75 -47.11
C ASP A 236 -1.68 -4.12 -47.90
N LEU A 237 -1.86 -3.55 -49.08
CA LEU A 237 -3.04 -3.77 -49.94
C LEU A 237 -2.72 -4.62 -51.18
N THR A 238 -1.57 -5.30 -51.20
CA THR A 238 -1.25 -6.27 -52.26
C THR A 238 -2.30 -7.39 -52.35
N ASP A 239 -2.80 -7.85 -51.20
CA ASP A 239 -3.96 -8.72 -51.04
C ASP A 239 -5.02 -8.02 -50.17
N ASP A 240 -6.15 -7.63 -50.75
CA ASP A 240 -7.18 -6.79 -50.11
C ASP A 240 -8.23 -7.60 -49.31
N PHE A 241 -8.28 -8.93 -49.46
CA PHE A 241 -9.29 -9.80 -48.85
C PHE A 241 -10.74 -9.30 -49.05
N ALA A 242 -11.04 -8.68 -50.18
CA ALA A 242 -12.35 -8.10 -50.48
C ALA A 242 -13.43 -9.17 -50.70
N ASP A 243 -13.02 -10.35 -51.16
CA ASP A 243 -13.83 -11.54 -51.38
C ASP A 243 -14.22 -12.27 -50.08
N VAL A 244 -13.42 -12.12 -49.03
CA VAL A 244 -13.68 -12.75 -47.72
C VAL A 244 -14.71 -11.93 -46.93
N PRO A 245 -15.84 -12.52 -46.50
CA PRO A 245 -16.77 -11.87 -45.59
C PRO A 245 -16.23 -11.84 -44.17
N ILE A 246 -16.59 -10.81 -43.41
CA ILE A 246 -16.19 -10.68 -42.00
C ILE A 246 -16.90 -11.74 -41.16
N ASP A 247 -16.14 -12.57 -40.46
CA ASP A 247 -16.69 -13.61 -39.59
C ASP A 247 -17.13 -13.03 -38.23
N THR A 248 -18.43 -13.12 -37.95
CA THR A 248 -19.07 -12.67 -36.71
C THR A 248 -19.48 -13.82 -35.78
N ARG A 249 -19.22 -15.08 -36.16
CA ARG A 249 -19.78 -16.28 -35.50
C ARG A 249 -19.28 -16.49 -34.07
N HIS A 250 -18.09 -16.01 -33.72
CA HIS A 250 -17.57 -16.09 -32.34
C HIS A 250 -18.32 -15.19 -31.38
N MET A 251 -19.08 -14.21 -31.88
CA MET A 251 -19.87 -13.32 -31.05
C MET A 251 -21.26 -13.88 -30.82
N GLN A 252 -21.57 -14.17 -29.56
CA GLN A 252 -22.92 -14.50 -29.14
C GLN A 252 -23.81 -13.26 -29.27
N VAL A 253 -24.88 -13.37 -30.06
CA VAL A 253 -25.90 -12.31 -30.18
C VAL A 253 -26.61 -12.18 -28.84
N LYS A 254 -26.28 -11.12 -28.09
CA LYS A 254 -26.98 -10.83 -26.83
C LYS A 254 -28.39 -10.38 -27.16
N LYS A 255 -29.39 -11.08 -26.61
CA LYS A 255 -30.78 -10.65 -26.68
C LYS A 255 -30.89 -9.20 -26.18
N PRO A 256 -31.58 -8.31 -26.92
CA PRO A 256 -31.77 -6.94 -26.47
C PRO A 256 -32.47 -6.97 -25.11
N LYS A 257 -32.01 -6.12 -24.18
CA LYS A 257 -32.71 -5.98 -22.90
C LYS A 257 -34.09 -5.39 -23.20
N PRO A 258 -35.19 -5.95 -22.67
CA PRO A 258 -36.50 -5.35 -22.85
C PRO A 258 -36.46 -3.93 -22.27
N GLN A 259 -36.84 -2.96 -23.09
CA GLN A 259 -36.95 -1.56 -22.68
C GLN A 259 -38.41 -1.24 -22.38
N PHE A 260 -38.63 -0.34 -21.44
CA PHE A 260 -39.98 0.13 -21.15
C PHE A 260 -40.55 0.84 -22.39
N PRO A 261 -41.72 0.42 -22.90
CA PRO A 261 -42.28 1.03 -24.09
C PRO A 261 -42.53 2.52 -23.90
N GLU A 262 -42.14 3.33 -24.89
CA GLU A 262 -42.25 4.78 -24.78
C GLU A 262 -43.70 5.25 -24.62
N HIS A 263 -44.62 4.61 -25.33
CA HIS A 263 -46.06 4.89 -25.26
C HIS A 263 -46.71 4.53 -23.91
N TRP A 264 -46.04 3.75 -23.05
CA TRP A 264 -46.51 3.46 -21.69
C TRP A 264 -46.08 4.51 -20.68
N LYS A 265 -45.19 5.44 -21.06
CA LYS A 265 -44.80 6.53 -20.17
C LYS A 265 -46.01 7.41 -19.94
N ARG A 266 -46.38 7.61 -18.67
CA ARG A 266 -47.46 8.52 -18.25
C ARG A 266 -46.85 9.75 -17.58
N PRO A 267 -46.40 10.75 -18.35
CA PRO A 267 -45.83 11.97 -17.75
C PRO A 267 -46.84 12.72 -16.87
N GLN A 268 -48.14 12.57 -17.12
CA GLN A 268 -49.19 13.13 -16.27
C GLN A 268 -49.23 12.56 -14.84
N ASP A 269 -48.76 11.32 -14.65
CA ASP A 269 -48.69 10.69 -13.33
C ASP A 269 -47.36 11.04 -12.61
N ALA A 270 -46.47 11.80 -13.25
CA ALA A 270 -45.21 12.20 -12.65
C ALA A 270 -45.48 13.15 -11.47
N PRO A 271 -44.78 12.97 -10.33
CA PRO A 271 -44.96 13.84 -9.17
C PRO A 271 -44.53 15.27 -9.53
N VAL A 272 -45.47 16.21 -9.47
CA VAL A 272 -45.18 17.64 -9.63
C VAL A 272 -44.34 18.12 -8.46
N GLU A 273 -43.31 18.94 -8.73
CA GLU A 273 -42.48 19.54 -7.69
C GLU A 273 -43.33 20.34 -6.70
N ARG A 274 -43.39 19.87 -5.45
CA ARG A 274 -44.10 20.56 -4.38
C ARG A 274 -43.20 21.62 -3.73
N HIS A 275 -43.78 22.73 -3.29
CA HIS A 275 -43.09 23.78 -2.52
C HIS A 275 -41.95 24.52 -3.24
N SER A 276 -41.94 24.56 -4.58
CA SER A 276 -40.95 25.31 -5.37
C SER A 276 -40.81 26.79 -4.93
N ILE A 277 -41.93 27.45 -4.64
CA ILE A 277 -41.94 28.84 -4.17
C ILE A 277 -41.24 28.97 -2.81
N VAL A 278 -41.51 28.07 -1.87
CA VAL A 278 -40.89 28.09 -0.53
C VAL A 278 -39.39 27.85 -0.65
N ALA A 279 -38.95 26.87 -1.44
CA ALA A 279 -37.54 26.62 -1.69
C ALA A 279 -36.84 27.87 -2.26
N ARG A 280 -37.44 28.50 -3.29
CA ARG A 280 -36.92 29.73 -3.89
C ARG A 280 -36.84 30.90 -2.90
N LEU A 281 -37.84 31.05 -2.03
CA LEU A 281 -37.82 32.06 -0.98
C LEU A 281 -36.73 31.79 0.06
N VAL A 282 -36.59 30.54 0.50
CA VAL A 282 -35.53 30.13 1.43
C VAL A 282 -34.16 30.42 0.84
N ASP A 283 -33.94 30.12 -0.45
CA ASP A 283 -32.67 30.38 -1.11
C ASP A 283 -32.38 31.87 -1.28
N ARG A 284 -33.40 32.69 -1.59
CA ARG A 284 -33.26 34.16 -1.58
C ARG A 284 -32.89 34.68 -0.19
N VAL A 285 -33.55 34.17 0.86
CA VAL A 285 -33.27 34.58 2.24
C VAL A 285 -31.86 34.16 2.65
N LYS A 286 -31.41 32.95 2.29
CA LYS A 286 -30.03 32.51 2.51
C LYS A 286 -29.04 33.44 1.80
N ALA A 287 -29.23 33.69 0.51
CA ALA A 287 -28.35 34.58 -0.27
C ALA A 287 -28.26 35.99 0.34
N HIS A 288 -29.38 36.57 0.75
CA HIS A 288 -29.40 37.85 1.44
C HIS A 288 -28.66 37.80 2.79
N LYS A 289 -28.87 36.76 3.59
CA LYS A 289 -28.15 36.58 4.86
C LYS A 289 -26.65 36.41 4.64
N ASP A 290 -26.25 35.63 3.65
CA ASP A 290 -24.85 35.40 3.29
C ASP A 290 -24.20 36.71 2.81
N GLN A 291 -24.88 37.49 1.96
CA GLN A 291 -24.43 38.83 1.55
C GLN A 291 -24.26 39.76 2.76
N SER A 292 -25.27 39.86 3.63
CA SER A 292 -25.20 40.69 4.84
C SER A 292 -24.12 40.23 5.83
N TYR A 293 -23.76 38.94 5.81
CA TYR A 293 -22.65 38.40 6.60
C TYR A 293 -21.32 38.83 5.97
N ILE A 294 -21.16 38.66 4.66
CA ILE A 294 -19.95 39.05 3.91
C ILE A 294 -19.68 40.55 4.01
N GLU A 295 -20.71 41.41 3.90
CA GLU A 295 -20.61 42.86 4.05
C GLU A 295 -20.03 43.30 5.40
N LYS A 296 -20.22 42.52 6.47
CA LYS A 296 -19.64 42.83 7.79
C LYS A 296 -18.13 42.57 7.86
N PHE A 297 -17.60 41.73 6.98
CA PHE A 297 -16.17 41.36 6.93
C PHE A 297 -15.44 41.97 5.73
N THR A 298 -16.17 42.58 4.81
CA THR A 298 -15.60 43.29 3.66
C THR A 298 -15.49 44.77 4.05
N PRO A 299 -14.32 45.41 3.94
CA PRO A 299 -14.13 46.82 4.29
C PRO A 299 -14.91 47.77 3.37
#